data_AF-A0A7V8NN48-F1
#
_entry.id   AF-A0A7V8NN48-F1
#
_cell.length_a   1.000
_cell.length_b   1.000
_cell.length_c   1.000
_cell.angle_alpha   90.00
_cell.angle_beta   90.00
_cell.angle_gamma   90.00
#
_symmetry.space_group_name_H-M   'P 1'
#
loop_
_entity.id
_entity.type
_entity.pdbx_description
1 polymer ?
#
loop_
_entity_poly.entity_id
_entity_poly.type
_entity_poly.pdbx_seq_one_letter_code
_entity_poly.pdbx_strand_id
1 'polypeptide(L)'
;MDDRGFFLTLQAIRKQLAAMPCELYLVRLIHYQTRKAFPGERLWTAQQLGSAATVRFLRARNREGCDVYLQPFLGDQNAGYILLDLDRAEPEVIAAMRARGHDPCVVLQTSPGRRLQAWIRLSIAPLEPAVATAASQLLASAYGGDPASTDWRHLGRLAGFTNQKPARRTHAGYAPWVKVIETTPGLAPQAQALLRSARAWASSRQFPNTTLQPSAPVALAASVAMEIYQDCMQRWHIRDRFPHPDWSIVDLWVARRLLSQRWTPAQVHEILRLASPQFPRRHGNPDDYLRRTVAHAAFPYPRPPVCAAHAPASSRREDATTRSNSTGGRYPSAECSRFWL
;
A
#
# COMPACT_ATOMS: atom_id res chain seq x y z
N MET A 1 34.72 10.89 4.45
CA MET A 1 34.53 9.43 4.33
C MET A 1 33.60 9.18 3.16
N ASP A 2 34.09 8.47 2.16
CA ASP A 2 33.45 8.24 0.88
C ASP A 2 32.06 7.61 1.05
N ASP A 3 30.99 8.34 0.70
CA ASP A 3 29.58 7.92 0.90
C ASP A 3 29.15 6.86 -0.16
N ARG A 4 30.11 6.09 -0.69
CA ARG A 4 29.94 5.09 -1.74
C ARG A 4 28.81 4.10 -1.42
N GLY A 5 28.71 3.67 -0.17
CA GLY A 5 27.64 2.77 0.28
C GLY A 5 26.24 3.39 0.15
N PHE A 6 26.09 4.69 0.43
CA PHE A 6 24.83 5.41 0.22
C PHE A 6 24.47 5.48 -1.26
N PHE A 7 25.43 5.84 -2.12
CA PHE A 7 25.19 5.96 -3.56
C PHE A 7 24.80 4.62 -4.20
N LEU A 8 25.41 3.51 -3.77
CA LEU A 8 25.02 2.16 -4.22
C LEU A 8 23.58 1.81 -3.82
N THR A 9 23.17 2.11 -2.58
CA THR A 9 21.77 1.92 -2.15
C THR A 9 20.84 2.79 -2.98
N LEU A 10 21.14 4.08 -3.14
CA LEU A 10 20.33 5.01 -3.89
C LEU A 10 20.16 4.58 -5.36
N GLN A 11 21.25 4.12 -5.98
CA GLN A 11 21.22 3.62 -7.36
C GLN A 11 20.36 2.34 -7.47
N ALA A 12 20.48 1.40 -6.53
CA ALA A 12 19.69 0.18 -6.52
C ALA A 12 18.18 0.46 -6.38
N ILE A 13 17.80 1.37 -5.48
CA ILE A 13 16.42 1.84 -5.32
C ILE A 13 15.92 2.45 -6.63
N ARG A 14 16.67 3.39 -7.21
CA ARG A 14 16.28 4.05 -8.48
C ARG A 14 16.08 3.04 -9.61
N LYS A 15 16.99 2.08 -9.76
CA LYS A 15 16.87 1.02 -10.78
C LYS A 15 15.60 0.21 -10.62
N GLN A 16 15.30 -0.25 -9.39
CA GLN A 16 14.09 -1.02 -9.12
C GLN A 16 12.81 -0.21 -9.38
N LEU A 17 12.74 1.03 -8.89
CA LEU A 17 11.55 1.88 -9.04
C LEU A 17 11.32 2.32 -10.50
N ALA A 18 12.40 2.57 -11.26
CA ALA A 18 12.30 2.91 -12.68
C ALA A 18 11.69 1.77 -13.51
N ALA A 19 11.92 0.52 -13.11
CA ALA A 19 11.39 -0.66 -13.78
C ALA A 19 9.98 -1.04 -13.33
N MET A 20 9.52 -0.50 -12.20
CA MET A 20 8.18 -0.72 -11.63
C MET A 20 7.44 0.59 -11.40
N PRO A 21 7.26 1.46 -12.41
CA PRO A 21 6.65 2.76 -12.22
C PRO A 21 5.25 2.63 -11.60
N CYS A 22 5.06 3.31 -10.48
CA CYS A 22 3.82 3.42 -9.73
C CYS A 22 3.82 4.78 -9.01
N GLU A 23 2.65 5.38 -8.84
CA GLU A 23 2.51 6.68 -8.18
C GLU A 23 2.95 6.61 -6.71
N LEU A 24 2.52 5.56 -6.02
CA LEU A 24 2.79 5.34 -4.61
C LEU A 24 3.32 3.93 -4.37
N TYR A 25 4.21 3.81 -3.41
CA TYR A 25 4.69 2.53 -2.90
C TYR A 25 4.44 2.49 -1.41
N LEU A 26 3.86 1.39 -0.95
CA LEU A 26 3.78 1.05 0.46
C LEU A 26 5.14 0.50 0.89
N VAL A 27 5.79 1.17 1.82
CA VAL A 27 7.05 0.72 2.44
C VAL A 27 6.77 0.19 3.83
N ARG A 28 7.24 -1.03 4.10
CA ARG A 28 7.16 -1.66 5.42
C ARG A 28 8.56 -1.97 5.92
N LEU A 29 8.80 -1.61 7.17
CA LEU A 29 10.00 -1.97 7.91
C LEU A 29 9.59 -3.03 8.93
N ILE A 30 10.19 -4.21 8.88
CA ILE A 30 9.85 -5.31 9.79
C ILE A 30 11.11 -5.76 10.50
N HIS A 31 11.13 -5.66 11.82
CA HIS A 31 12.30 -6.06 12.60
C HIS A 31 12.45 -7.58 12.60
N TYR A 32 13.66 -8.09 12.32
CA TYR A 32 13.86 -9.52 12.06
C TYR A 32 13.53 -10.40 13.28
N GLN A 33 13.87 -9.94 14.49
CA GLN A 33 13.74 -10.72 15.72
C GLN A 33 12.33 -10.66 16.30
N THR A 34 11.80 -9.44 16.45
CA THR A 34 10.48 -9.22 17.08
C THR A 34 9.34 -9.43 16.11
N ARG A 35 9.62 -9.48 14.80
CA ARG A 35 8.62 -9.56 13.71
C ARG A 35 7.62 -8.40 13.70
N LYS A 36 7.84 -7.37 14.53
CA LYS A 36 6.99 -6.18 14.62
C LYS A 36 7.30 -5.24 13.46
N ALA A 37 6.24 -4.71 12.87
CA ALA A 37 6.36 -3.62 11.92
C ALA A 37 6.77 -2.34 12.66
N PHE A 38 7.74 -1.61 12.12
CA PHE A 38 8.10 -0.31 12.64
C PHE A 38 6.89 0.63 12.48
N PRO A 39 6.49 1.39 13.53
CA PRO A 39 5.31 2.25 13.50
C PRO A 39 5.28 3.23 12.31
N GLY A 40 4.06 3.59 11.92
CA GLY A 40 3.80 4.51 10.81
C GLY A 40 3.57 3.80 9.48
N GLU A 41 2.55 4.25 8.77
CA GLU A 41 2.32 3.91 7.37
C GLU A 41 3.17 4.79 6.48
N ARG A 42 3.92 4.17 5.55
CA ARG A 42 4.83 4.88 4.64
C ARG A 42 4.33 4.65 3.23
N LEU A 43 3.53 5.59 2.76
CA LEU A 43 3.09 5.67 1.36
C LEU A 43 3.88 6.81 0.73
N TRP A 44 4.77 6.45 -0.18
CA TRP A 44 5.71 7.39 -0.77
C TRP A 44 5.76 7.30 -2.28
N THR A 45 5.97 8.44 -2.93
CA THR A 45 6.29 8.49 -4.36
C THR A 45 7.71 8.00 -4.62
N ALA A 46 8.02 7.65 -5.87
CA ALA A 46 9.37 7.27 -6.26
C ALA A 46 10.41 8.37 -5.92
N GLN A 47 10.04 9.64 -6.04
CA GLN A 47 10.90 10.77 -5.67
C GLN A 47 11.17 10.81 -4.16
N GLN A 48 10.14 10.63 -3.33
CA GLN A 48 10.28 10.60 -1.87
C GLN A 48 11.14 9.43 -1.41
N LEU A 49 10.92 8.23 -1.97
CA LEU A 49 11.75 7.04 -1.74
C LEU A 49 13.21 7.23 -2.16
N GLY A 50 13.44 7.91 -3.29
CA GLY A 50 14.77 8.20 -3.84
C GLY A 50 15.45 9.44 -3.25
N SER A 51 14.86 10.11 -2.25
CA SER A 51 15.46 11.26 -1.59
C SER A 51 16.57 10.84 -0.61
N ALA A 52 17.59 11.70 -0.46
CA ALA A 52 18.71 11.40 0.42
C ALA A 52 18.29 11.18 1.88
N ALA A 53 17.35 11.99 2.38
CA ALA A 53 16.83 11.88 3.73
C ALA A 53 16.14 10.51 3.97
N THR A 54 15.25 10.10 3.06
CA THR A 54 14.57 8.81 3.15
C THR A 54 15.56 7.64 3.08
N VAL A 55 16.52 7.69 2.14
CA VAL A 55 17.52 6.63 2.03
C VAL A 55 18.38 6.53 3.29
N ARG A 56 18.82 7.65 3.88
CA ARG A 56 19.56 7.64 5.15
C ARG A 56 18.72 7.07 6.29
N PHE A 57 17.44 7.46 6.40
CA PHE A 57 16.50 6.90 7.37
C PHE A 57 16.34 5.37 7.22
N LEU A 58 16.08 4.89 6.01
CA LEU A 58 15.91 3.45 5.75
C LEU A 58 17.20 2.67 6.04
N ARG A 59 18.37 3.23 5.73
CA ARG A 59 19.67 2.62 6.04
C ARG A 59 19.90 2.50 7.55
N ALA A 60 19.56 3.54 8.31
CA ALA A 60 19.64 3.50 9.77
C ALA A 60 18.74 2.40 10.35
N ARG A 61 17.47 2.35 9.94
CA ARG A 61 16.53 1.30 10.37
C ARG A 61 16.98 -0.10 9.93
N ASN A 62 17.57 -0.23 8.75
CA ASN A 62 18.11 -1.51 8.28
C ASN A 62 19.30 -1.99 9.11
N ARG A 63 20.20 -1.08 9.51
CA ARG A 63 21.31 -1.37 10.41
C ARG A 63 20.84 -1.80 11.80
N GLU A 64 19.70 -1.28 12.26
CA GLU A 64 19.04 -1.67 13.51
C GLU A 64 18.26 -2.99 13.41
N GLY A 65 18.35 -3.71 12.28
CA GLY A 65 17.71 -5.03 12.12
C GLY A 65 16.34 -4.99 11.43
N CYS A 66 15.89 -3.86 10.89
CA CYS A 66 14.68 -3.83 10.08
C CYS A 66 14.95 -4.31 8.64
N ASP A 67 14.24 -5.34 8.22
CA ASP A 67 14.10 -5.66 6.81
C ASP A 67 13.24 -4.60 6.11
N VAL A 68 13.68 -4.14 4.93
CA VAL A 68 12.97 -3.12 4.14
C VAL A 68 12.20 -3.78 3.00
N TYR A 69 10.88 -3.60 3.01
CA TYR A 69 9.96 -4.13 2.02
C TYR A 69 9.23 -3.01 1.28
N LEU A 70 8.82 -3.29 0.05
CA LEU A 70 7.96 -2.42 -0.75
C LEU A 70 6.83 -3.21 -1.43
N GLN A 71 5.79 -2.49 -1.81
CA GLN A 71 4.75 -2.95 -2.71
C GLN A 71 4.22 -1.74 -3.51
N PRO A 72 4.06 -1.83 -4.85
CA PRO A 72 3.27 -0.87 -5.61
C PRO A 72 1.87 -0.74 -5.03
N PHE A 73 1.45 0.47 -4.68
CA PHE A 73 0.24 0.70 -3.90
C PHE A 73 -0.84 1.40 -4.71
N LEU A 74 -2.04 0.81 -4.69
CA LEU A 74 -3.24 1.41 -5.26
C LEU A 74 -4.46 1.07 -4.41
N GLY A 75 -4.46 1.52 -3.15
CA GLY A 75 -5.62 1.42 -2.27
C GLY A 75 -6.12 -0.02 -2.05
N ASP A 76 -7.36 -0.26 -2.50
CA ASP A 76 -8.05 -1.55 -2.42
C ASP A 76 -7.90 -2.43 -3.66
N GLN A 77 -7.04 -2.03 -4.59
CA GLN A 77 -6.74 -2.78 -5.82
C GLN A 77 -5.24 -3.04 -5.96
N ASN A 78 -4.88 -4.05 -6.74
CA ASN A 78 -3.49 -4.30 -7.11
C ASN A 78 -3.10 -3.36 -8.26
N ALA A 79 -1.92 -2.74 -8.18
CA ALA A 79 -1.43 -1.77 -9.16
C ALA A 79 -0.95 -2.41 -10.50
N GLY A 80 -1.34 -3.65 -10.79
CA GLY A 80 -0.92 -4.40 -11.97
C GLY A 80 0.41 -5.14 -11.83
N TYR A 81 0.96 -5.24 -10.63
CA TYR A 81 2.24 -5.90 -10.35
C TYR A 81 2.04 -7.11 -9.44
N ILE A 82 2.57 -8.25 -9.87
CA ILE A 82 2.57 -9.50 -9.10
C ILE A 82 3.99 -9.84 -8.69
N LEU A 83 4.18 -10.14 -7.41
CA LEU A 83 5.42 -10.69 -6.89
C LEU A 83 5.40 -12.21 -7.04
N LEU A 84 6.54 -12.75 -7.48
CA LEU A 84 6.88 -14.16 -7.41
C LEU A 84 8.13 -14.31 -6.53
N ASP A 85 7.99 -15.03 -5.41
CA ASP A 85 9.08 -15.29 -4.46
C ASP A 85 9.65 -16.70 -4.70
N LEU A 86 10.91 -16.78 -5.14
CA LEU A 86 11.58 -18.01 -5.56
C LEU A 86 12.67 -18.36 -4.56
N ASP A 87 12.34 -19.19 -3.57
CA ASP A 87 13.25 -19.51 -2.48
C ASP A 87 14.33 -20.54 -2.87
N ARG A 88 14.11 -21.28 -3.97
CA ARG A 88 15.05 -22.20 -4.63
C ARG A 88 14.90 -22.11 -6.16
N ALA A 89 15.22 -20.95 -6.72
CA ALA A 89 15.20 -20.72 -8.16
C ALA A 89 16.14 -21.68 -8.89
N GLU A 90 15.60 -22.45 -9.84
CA GLU A 90 16.45 -23.14 -10.81
C GLU A 90 17.15 -22.11 -11.71
N PRO A 91 18.40 -22.38 -12.18
CA PRO A 91 19.17 -21.41 -12.95
C PRO A 91 18.42 -20.86 -14.17
N GLU A 92 17.58 -21.67 -14.79
CA GLU A 92 16.84 -21.35 -16.02
C GLU A 92 15.45 -20.76 -15.77
N VAL A 93 15.00 -20.62 -14.51
CA VAL A 93 13.60 -20.22 -14.21
C VAL A 93 13.23 -18.89 -14.84
N ILE A 94 14.15 -17.90 -14.84
CA ILE A 94 13.91 -16.59 -15.45
C ILE A 94 13.84 -16.71 -16.98
N ALA A 95 14.65 -17.56 -17.60
CA ALA A 95 14.59 -17.83 -19.04
C ALA A 95 13.27 -18.54 -19.41
N ALA A 96 12.84 -19.51 -18.62
CA ALA A 96 11.57 -20.20 -18.78
C ALA A 96 10.37 -19.24 -18.63
N MET A 97 10.44 -18.29 -17.69
CA MET A 97 9.43 -17.23 -17.55
C MET A 97 9.31 -16.40 -18.83
N ARG A 98 10.44 -15.97 -19.40
CA ARG A 98 10.47 -15.19 -20.66
C ARG A 98 9.99 -15.98 -21.86
N ALA A 99 10.41 -17.24 -21.99
CA ALA A 99 9.97 -18.12 -23.07
C ALA A 99 8.44 -18.29 -23.10
N ARG A 100 7.79 -18.19 -21.92
CA ARG A 100 6.32 -18.22 -21.78
C ARG A 100 5.67 -16.83 -21.79
N GLY A 101 6.43 -15.76 -22.00
CA GLY A 101 5.95 -14.38 -22.02
C GLY A 101 5.53 -13.84 -20.66
N HIS A 102 6.03 -14.41 -19.55
CA HIS A 102 5.82 -13.95 -18.17
C HIS A 102 7.02 -13.13 -17.68
N ASP A 103 7.55 -12.28 -18.54
CA ASP A 103 8.79 -11.53 -18.38
C ASP A 103 8.79 -10.70 -17.08
N PRO A 104 9.76 -10.93 -16.17
CA PRO A 104 9.93 -10.08 -15.00
C PRO A 104 10.37 -8.67 -15.40
N CYS A 105 9.71 -7.66 -14.85
CA CYS A 105 10.19 -6.29 -14.94
C CYS A 105 11.35 -5.99 -13.97
N VAL A 106 11.41 -6.73 -12.85
CA VAL A 106 12.53 -6.68 -11.90
C VAL A 106 12.85 -8.08 -11.43
N VAL A 107 14.14 -8.43 -11.42
CA VAL A 107 14.65 -9.63 -10.73
C VAL A 107 15.62 -9.20 -9.64
N LEU A 108 15.34 -9.61 -8.41
CA LEU A 108 16.17 -9.35 -7.24
C LEU A 108 16.77 -10.65 -6.73
N GLN A 109 18.03 -10.61 -6.32
CA GLN A 109 18.60 -11.64 -5.45
C GLN A 109 18.44 -11.19 -4.00
N THR A 110 17.66 -11.93 -3.22
CA THR A 110 17.33 -11.56 -1.83
C THR A 110 18.36 -12.06 -0.82
N SER A 111 19.17 -13.05 -1.20
CA SER A 111 20.34 -13.58 -0.49
C SER A 111 21.18 -14.45 -1.44
N PRO A 112 22.46 -14.73 -1.13
CA PRO A 112 23.33 -15.51 -2.00
C PRO A 112 22.76 -16.87 -2.37
N GLY A 113 23.14 -17.33 -3.55
CA GLY A 113 22.63 -18.56 -4.15
C GLY A 113 21.33 -18.32 -4.90
N ARG A 114 20.41 -19.28 -4.78
CA ARG A 114 19.21 -19.45 -5.62
C ARG A 114 17.95 -18.75 -5.09
N ARG A 115 18.08 -17.68 -4.28
CA ARG A 115 16.92 -16.98 -3.70
C ARG A 115 16.63 -15.70 -4.45
N LEU A 116 15.59 -15.73 -5.26
CA LEU A 116 15.20 -14.64 -6.14
C LEU A 116 13.80 -14.13 -5.80
N GLN A 117 13.56 -12.85 -6.10
CA GLN A 117 12.23 -12.29 -6.21
C GLN A 117 12.06 -11.69 -7.59
N ALA A 118 10.97 -12.02 -8.26
CA ALA A 118 10.63 -11.47 -9.55
C ALA A 118 9.34 -10.65 -9.42
N TRP A 119 9.36 -9.43 -9.93
CA TRP A 119 8.14 -8.64 -10.12
C TRP A 119 7.72 -8.73 -11.59
N ILE A 120 6.47 -9.10 -11.83
CA ILE A 120 5.89 -9.20 -13.16
C ILE A 120 4.78 -8.16 -13.27
N ARG A 121 4.82 -7.31 -14.28
CA ARG A 121 3.74 -6.37 -14.57
C ARG A 121 2.74 -7.04 -15.51
N LEU A 122 1.52 -7.28 -15.02
CA LEU A 122 0.46 -7.93 -15.77
C LEU A 122 -0.58 -6.95 -16.31
N SER A 123 -0.67 -5.75 -15.75
CA SER A 123 -1.64 -4.75 -16.22
C SER A 123 -1.12 -3.33 -16.01
N ILE A 124 -1.57 -2.42 -16.87
CA ILE A 124 -1.46 -0.97 -16.65
C ILE A 124 -2.66 -0.49 -15.83
N ALA A 125 -3.83 -1.08 -16.10
CA ALA A 125 -5.05 -0.84 -15.32
C ALA A 125 -4.98 -1.59 -13.97
N PRO A 126 -5.71 -1.10 -12.96
CA PRO A 126 -5.84 -1.78 -11.69
C PRO A 126 -6.38 -3.22 -11.84
N LEU A 127 -5.94 -4.12 -10.96
CA LEU A 127 -6.42 -5.49 -10.91
C LEU A 127 -7.23 -5.73 -9.64
N GLU A 128 -8.38 -6.39 -9.79
CA GLU A 128 -9.17 -6.87 -8.67
C GLU A 128 -8.35 -7.81 -7.78
N PRO A 129 -8.48 -7.72 -6.44
CA PRO A 129 -7.77 -8.57 -5.49
C PRO A 129 -7.82 -10.07 -5.81
N ALA A 130 -9.01 -10.59 -6.11
CA ALA A 130 -9.20 -12.01 -6.40
C ALA A 130 -8.42 -12.46 -7.66
N VAL A 131 -8.41 -11.62 -8.69
CA VAL A 131 -7.70 -11.89 -9.96
C VAL A 131 -6.19 -11.80 -9.75
N ALA A 132 -5.70 -10.81 -9.00
CA ALA A 132 -4.29 -10.65 -8.71
C ALA A 132 -3.74 -11.81 -7.84
N THR A 133 -4.48 -12.21 -6.79
CA THR A 133 -4.16 -13.41 -5.99
C THR A 133 -4.16 -14.66 -6.87
N ALA A 134 -5.15 -14.82 -7.73
CA ALA A 134 -5.23 -15.93 -8.67
C ALA A 134 -4.01 -15.98 -9.61
N ALA A 135 -3.62 -14.85 -10.18
CA ALA A 135 -2.46 -14.75 -11.05
C ALA A 135 -1.15 -15.09 -10.29
N SER A 136 -1.01 -14.62 -9.04
CA SER A 136 0.15 -14.92 -8.20
C SER A 136 0.27 -16.42 -7.91
N GLN A 137 -0.83 -17.08 -7.58
CA GLN A 137 -0.89 -18.52 -7.35
C GLN A 137 -0.59 -19.34 -8.61
N LEU A 138 -1.13 -18.93 -9.77
CA LEU A 138 -0.81 -19.57 -11.06
C LEU A 138 0.67 -19.44 -11.40
N LEU A 139 1.27 -18.27 -11.21
CA LEU A 139 2.69 -18.04 -11.43
C LEU A 139 3.56 -18.85 -10.47
N ALA A 140 3.21 -18.89 -9.18
CA ALA A 140 3.91 -19.69 -8.19
C ALA A 140 3.87 -21.18 -8.53
N SER A 141 2.69 -21.69 -8.92
CA SER A 141 2.53 -23.08 -9.36
C SER A 141 3.35 -23.37 -10.63
N ALA A 142 3.39 -22.46 -11.59
CA ALA A 142 4.09 -22.66 -12.86
C ALA A 142 5.63 -22.64 -12.74
N TYR A 143 6.18 -21.93 -11.74
CA TYR A 143 7.61 -21.63 -11.64
C TYR A 143 8.24 -22.05 -10.31
N GLY A 144 7.52 -22.73 -9.43
CA GLY A 144 8.03 -23.15 -8.12
C GLY A 144 8.19 -22.00 -7.12
N GLY A 145 7.29 -21.02 -7.17
CA GLY A 145 7.24 -19.93 -6.19
C GLY A 145 6.69 -20.39 -4.83
N ASP A 146 7.05 -19.67 -3.77
CA ASP A 146 6.55 -19.92 -2.41
C ASP A 146 5.02 -19.68 -2.35
N PRO A 147 4.21 -20.71 -2.05
CA PRO A 147 2.76 -20.56 -1.92
C PRO A 147 2.35 -19.56 -0.83
N ALA A 148 3.15 -19.39 0.23
CA ALA A 148 2.91 -18.42 1.30
C ALA A 148 3.06 -16.96 0.82
N SER A 149 3.66 -16.75 -0.36
CA SER A 149 3.89 -15.45 -0.96
C SER A 149 2.88 -15.07 -2.05
N THR A 150 1.76 -15.80 -2.15
CA THR A 150 0.81 -15.70 -3.28
C THR A 150 -0.38 -14.76 -3.08
N ASP A 151 -0.22 -13.70 -2.27
CA ASP A 151 -1.27 -12.70 -2.03
C ASP A 151 -1.14 -11.49 -2.96
N TRP A 152 -2.28 -10.90 -3.33
CA TRP A 152 -2.32 -9.72 -4.19
C TRP A 152 -1.64 -8.47 -3.59
N ARG A 153 -1.42 -8.42 -2.27
CA ARG A 153 -0.63 -7.39 -1.58
C ARG A 153 0.70 -7.89 -1.03
N HIS A 154 1.27 -8.95 -1.60
CA HIS A 154 2.52 -9.47 -1.04
C HIS A 154 3.65 -8.44 -1.13
N LEU A 155 4.43 -8.35 -0.04
CA LEU A 155 5.53 -7.41 0.12
C LEU A 155 6.82 -7.99 -0.48
N GLY A 156 7.41 -7.30 -1.46
CA GLY A 156 8.74 -7.65 -1.98
C GLY A 156 9.86 -6.91 -1.27
N ARG A 157 11.11 -7.35 -1.47
CA ARG A 157 12.30 -6.68 -0.95
C ARG A 157 12.61 -5.40 -1.72
N LEU A 158 13.02 -4.36 -0.99
CA LEU A 158 13.65 -3.19 -1.60
C LEU A 158 15.15 -3.42 -1.74
N ALA A 159 15.66 -3.28 -2.95
CA ALA A 159 17.07 -3.46 -3.25
C ALA A 159 17.94 -2.37 -2.60
N GLY A 160 19.22 -2.68 -2.42
CA GLY A 160 20.17 -1.75 -1.81
C GLY A 160 20.15 -1.75 -0.29
N PHE A 161 19.46 -2.70 0.34
CA PHE A 161 19.50 -2.95 1.78
C PHE A 161 19.95 -4.37 2.07
N THR A 162 20.38 -4.62 3.30
CA THR A 162 20.76 -5.97 3.74
C THR A 162 19.55 -6.76 4.22
N ASN A 163 19.54 -8.06 3.96
CA ASN A 163 18.54 -8.99 4.47
C ASN A 163 18.89 -9.36 5.92
N GLN A 164 18.08 -8.87 6.85
CA GLN A 164 18.34 -8.95 8.28
C GLN A 164 17.91 -10.28 8.90
N LYS A 165 17.23 -11.17 8.16
CA LYS A 165 16.87 -12.53 8.64
C LYS A 165 18.12 -13.34 9.02
N PRO A 166 18.23 -13.87 10.26
CA PRO A 166 19.41 -14.63 10.72
C PRO A 166 19.70 -15.87 9.86
N ALA A 167 18.66 -16.59 9.42
CA ALA A 167 18.79 -17.76 8.55
C ALA A 167 19.32 -17.44 7.13
N ARG A 168 19.57 -16.15 6.82
CA ARG A 168 20.08 -15.70 5.52
C ARG A 168 21.51 -15.16 5.62
N ARG A 169 22.19 -15.26 6.77
CA ARG A 169 23.59 -14.84 6.90
C ARG A 169 24.50 -15.63 5.96
N THR A 170 25.54 -14.95 5.47
CA THR A 170 26.62 -15.59 4.68
C THR A 170 27.42 -16.56 5.55
N HIS A 171 28.26 -17.40 4.95
CA HIS A 171 29.18 -18.28 5.70
C HIS A 171 30.10 -17.50 6.65
N ALA A 172 30.43 -16.25 6.31
CA ALA A 172 31.20 -15.35 7.16
C ALA A 172 30.35 -14.58 8.20
N GLY A 173 29.07 -14.92 8.38
CA GLY A 173 28.18 -14.33 9.39
C GLY A 173 27.58 -12.96 9.02
N TYR A 174 27.93 -12.38 7.86
CA TYR A 174 27.39 -11.08 7.44
C TYR A 174 25.96 -11.18 6.88
N ALA A 175 25.16 -10.12 7.08
CA ALA A 175 23.87 -9.95 6.43
C ALA A 175 24.07 -9.67 4.93
N PRO A 176 23.50 -10.48 4.01
CA PRO A 176 23.72 -10.27 2.60
C PRO A 176 22.90 -9.10 2.06
N TRP A 177 23.40 -8.47 0.99
CA TRP A 177 22.69 -7.42 0.27
C TRP A 177 21.59 -8.00 -0.62
N VAL A 178 20.42 -7.35 -0.61
CA VAL A 178 19.40 -7.52 -1.65
C VAL A 178 19.86 -6.75 -2.88
N LYS A 179 20.10 -7.47 -3.97
CA LYS A 179 20.69 -6.93 -5.20
C LYS A 179 19.69 -6.95 -6.33
N VAL A 180 19.69 -5.89 -7.13
CA VAL A 180 19.06 -5.92 -8.46
C VAL A 180 19.95 -6.77 -9.36
N ILE A 181 19.38 -7.82 -9.96
CA ILE A 181 20.05 -8.65 -10.96
C ILE A 181 19.73 -8.12 -12.35
N GLU A 182 18.45 -7.88 -12.61
CA GLU A 182 17.97 -7.39 -13.90
C GLU A 182 16.75 -6.48 -13.73
N THR A 183 16.62 -5.52 -14.64
CA THR A 183 15.48 -4.61 -14.74
C THR A 183 15.12 -4.42 -16.21
N THR A 184 13.88 -4.75 -16.57
CA THR A 184 13.37 -4.61 -17.94
C THR A 184 11.95 -4.05 -17.84
N PRO A 185 11.76 -2.71 -17.85
CA PRO A 185 10.43 -2.12 -17.71
C PRO A 185 9.53 -2.58 -18.86
N GLY A 186 8.28 -2.91 -18.54
CA GLY A 186 7.32 -3.31 -19.56
C GLY A 186 6.19 -4.16 -19.00
N LEU A 187 5.17 -4.36 -19.83
CA LEU A 187 4.12 -5.34 -19.59
C LEU A 187 4.62 -6.72 -20.03
N ALA A 188 4.35 -7.76 -19.25
CA ALA A 188 4.70 -9.12 -19.67
C ALA A 188 3.95 -9.49 -20.97
N PRO A 189 4.62 -10.02 -22.01
CA PRO A 189 4.02 -10.27 -23.32
C PRO A 189 2.72 -11.11 -23.29
N GLN A 190 2.64 -12.10 -22.41
CA GLN A 190 1.48 -12.99 -22.26
C GLN A 190 0.59 -12.64 -21.06
N ALA A 191 0.67 -11.41 -20.56
CA ALA A 191 -0.09 -10.97 -19.39
C ALA A 191 -1.61 -11.14 -19.56
N GLN A 192 -2.17 -10.82 -20.72
CA GLN A 192 -3.62 -10.94 -20.95
C GLN A 192 -4.08 -12.40 -20.94
N ALA A 193 -3.29 -13.31 -21.49
CA ALA A 193 -3.59 -14.74 -21.46
C ALA A 193 -3.61 -15.25 -20.01
N LEU A 194 -2.59 -14.91 -19.23
CA LEU A 194 -2.52 -15.25 -17.81
C LEU A 194 -3.69 -14.64 -17.01
N LEU A 195 -4.04 -13.38 -17.26
CA LEU A 195 -5.17 -12.73 -16.58
C LEU A 195 -6.52 -13.36 -16.93
N ARG A 196 -6.72 -13.84 -18.17
CA ARG A 196 -7.93 -14.61 -18.51
C ARG A 196 -8.01 -15.90 -17.69
N SER A 197 -6.92 -16.66 -17.60
CA SER A 197 -6.84 -17.86 -16.77
C SER A 197 -7.07 -17.55 -15.30
N ALA A 198 -6.47 -16.46 -14.79
CA ALA A 198 -6.64 -16.01 -13.42
C ALA A 198 -8.09 -15.62 -13.09
N ARG A 199 -8.78 -14.92 -14.01
CA ARG A 199 -10.20 -14.59 -13.86
C ARG A 199 -11.06 -15.84 -13.83
N ALA A 200 -10.86 -16.77 -14.76
CA ALA A 200 -11.59 -18.04 -14.79
C ALA A 200 -11.38 -18.83 -13.49
N TRP A 201 -10.16 -18.88 -12.99
CA TRP A 201 -9.82 -19.59 -11.76
C TRP A 201 -10.35 -18.90 -10.49
N ALA A 202 -10.35 -17.56 -10.46
CA ALA A 202 -10.97 -16.78 -9.39
C ALA A 202 -12.49 -17.00 -9.36
N SER A 203 -13.13 -17.05 -10.53
CA SER A 203 -14.56 -17.34 -10.68
C SER A 203 -14.91 -18.78 -10.34
N SER A 204 -14.05 -19.77 -10.61
CA SER A 204 -14.34 -21.17 -10.29
C SER A 204 -14.19 -21.51 -8.80
N ARG A 205 -13.41 -20.72 -8.05
CA ARG A 205 -13.34 -20.81 -6.58
C ARG A 205 -14.48 -20.06 -5.88
N GLN A 206 -15.27 -19.31 -6.65
CA GLN A 206 -16.55 -18.80 -6.23
C GLN A 206 -17.60 -19.85 -6.68
N PHE A 207 -18.42 -20.38 -5.76
CA PHE A 207 -19.64 -21.22 -5.93
C PHE A 207 -19.58 -22.67 -5.38
N PRO A 208 -20.68 -23.15 -4.75
CA PRO A 208 -22.08 -22.99 -5.18
C PRO A 208 -22.71 -21.65 -4.80
N ASN A 209 -23.22 -20.94 -5.81
CA ASN A 209 -24.19 -19.87 -5.61
C ASN A 209 -25.48 -20.58 -5.19
N THR A 210 -25.89 -20.45 -3.94
CA THR A 210 -27.32 -20.43 -3.66
C THR A 210 -27.87 -19.24 -4.44
N THR A 211 -28.67 -19.51 -5.46
CA THR A 211 -29.49 -18.52 -6.15
C THR A 211 -30.39 -17.82 -5.14
N LEU A 212 -29.88 -16.77 -4.50
CA LEU A 212 -30.71 -15.79 -3.82
C LEU A 212 -31.30 -14.91 -4.91
N GLN A 213 -32.55 -15.23 -5.24
CA GLN A 213 -33.43 -14.32 -5.96
C GLN A 213 -33.41 -12.94 -5.28
N PRO A 214 -33.63 -11.84 -6.03
CA PRO A 214 -33.79 -10.52 -5.44
C PRO A 214 -35.14 -10.48 -4.71
N SER A 215 -35.18 -10.99 -3.47
CA SER A 215 -36.27 -10.73 -2.55
C SER A 215 -36.08 -9.33 -1.95
N ALA A 216 -37.19 -8.60 -1.81
CA ALA A 216 -37.32 -7.32 -1.15
C ALA A 216 -36.45 -7.19 0.13
N PRO A 217 -36.04 -5.98 0.53
CA PRO A 217 -35.09 -5.78 1.63
C PRO A 217 -35.68 -6.33 2.93
N VAL A 218 -35.22 -7.53 3.32
CA VAL A 218 -35.43 -8.07 4.66
C VAL A 218 -34.62 -7.17 5.59
N ALA A 219 -35.30 -6.53 6.55
CA ALA A 219 -34.64 -5.71 7.56
C ALA A 219 -33.58 -6.56 8.29
N LEU A 220 -32.33 -6.11 8.24
CA LEU A 220 -31.22 -6.81 8.87
C LEU A 220 -31.40 -6.74 10.40
N ALA A 221 -31.43 -7.89 11.08
CA ALA A 221 -31.54 -7.93 12.54
C ALA A 221 -30.32 -7.25 13.19
N ALA A 222 -30.56 -6.44 14.24
CA ALA A 222 -29.50 -5.68 14.92
C ALA A 222 -28.41 -6.58 15.50
N SER A 223 -28.75 -7.78 15.98
CA SER A 223 -27.78 -8.77 16.46
C SER A 223 -26.79 -9.22 15.38
N VAL A 224 -27.28 -9.44 14.16
CA VAL A 224 -26.47 -9.85 13.00
C VAL A 224 -25.55 -8.70 12.57
N ALA A 225 -26.06 -7.47 12.54
CA ALA A 225 -25.24 -6.28 12.27
C ALA A 225 -24.11 -6.13 13.30
N MET A 226 -24.44 -6.33 14.58
CA MET A 226 -23.48 -6.25 15.69
C MET A 226 -22.38 -7.31 15.55
N GLU A 227 -22.75 -8.54 15.23
CA GLU A 227 -21.81 -9.65 15.05
C GLU A 227 -20.84 -9.37 13.89
N ILE A 228 -21.35 -8.90 12.74
CA ILE A 228 -20.52 -8.55 11.59
C ILE A 228 -19.52 -7.45 11.94
N TYR A 229 -19.95 -6.41 12.64
CA TYR A 229 -19.07 -5.32 13.04
C TYR A 229 -18.04 -5.78 14.09
N GLN A 230 -18.45 -6.59 15.06
CA GLN A 230 -17.54 -7.16 16.07
C GLN A 230 -16.51 -8.11 15.45
N ASP A 231 -16.86 -8.95 14.47
CA ASP A 231 -15.88 -9.76 13.72
C ASP A 231 -14.83 -8.86 13.05
N CYS A 232 -15.24 -7.73 12.46
CA CYS A 232 -14.29 -6.75 11.92
C CYS A 232 -13.35 -6.22 13.01
N MET A 233 -13.90 -5.83 14.16
CA MET A 233 -13.14 -5.27 15.28
C MET A 233 -12.13 -6.28 15.86
N GLN A 234 -12.56 -7.52 16.05
CA GLN A 234 -11.72 -8.61 16.57
C GLN A 234 -10.62 -8.96 15.58
N ARG A 235 -10.97 -9.17 14.31
CA ARG A 235 -10.02 -9.55 13.25
C ARG A 235 -8.91 -8.52 13.05
N TRP A 236 -9.22 -7.24 13.23
CA TRP A 236 -8.23 -6.16 13.09
C TRP A 236 -7.62 -5.71 14.42
N HIS A 237 -7.96 -6.39 15.53
CA HIS A 237 -7.49 -6.07 16.88
C HIS A 237 -7.65 -4.58 17.22
N ILE A 238 -8.80 -3.99 16.85
CA ILE A 238 -9.00 -2.53 16.92
C ILE A 238 -8.81 -2.01 18.34
N ARG A 239 -9.36 -2.69 19.34
CA ARG A 239 -9.26 -2.28 20.75
C ARG A 239 -7.86 -2.45 21.32
N ASP A 240 -7.13 -3.49 20.89
CA ASP A 240 -5.76 -3.74 21.36
C ASP A 240 -4.76 -2.76 20.73
N ARG A 241 -5.02 -2.38 19.48
CA ARG A 241 -4.12 -1.53 18.69
C ARG A 241 -4.39 -0.04 18.89
N PHE A 242 -5.62 0.34 19.23
CA PHE A 242 -6.05 1.71 19.43
C PHE A 242 -6.88 1.81 20.72
N PRO A 243 -6.27 2.28 21.83
CA PRO A 243 -6.99 2.49 23.09
C PRO A 243 -8.16 3.48 22.96
N HIS A 244 -8.03 4.44 22.03
CA HIS A 244 -9.06 5.44 21.70
C HIS A 244 -9.25 5.46 20.17
N PRO A 245 -10.01 4.52 19.60
CA PRO A 245 -10.17 4.41 18.15
C PRO A 245 -11.03 5.55 17.60
N ASP A 246 -10.64 6.10 16.46
CA ASP A 246 -11.52 6.97 15.68
C ASP A 246 -12.56 6.10 14.96
N TRP A 247 -13.78 6.07 15.51
CA TRP A 247 -14.88 5.27 14.98
C TRP A 247 -15.25 5.64 13.54
N SER A 248 -14.98 6.87 13.08
CA SER A 248 -15.24 7.26 11.69
C SER A 248 -14.28 6.60 10.72
N ILE A 249 -13.03 6.40 11.14
CA ILE A 249 -12.02 5.67 10.37
C ILE A 249 -12.33 4.17 10.37
N VAL A 250 -12.75 3.63 11.53
CA VAL A 250 -13.15 2.22 11.65
C VAL A 250 -14.37 1.92 10.77
N ASP A 251 -15.40 2.77 10.79
CA ASP A 251 -16.60 2.62 9.94
C ASP A 251 -16.26 2.63 8.46
N LEU A 252 -15.32 3.49 8.04
CA LEU A 252 -14.84 3.50 6.67
C LEU A 252 -14.13 2.18 6.30
N TRP A 253 -13.34 1.61 7.21
CA TRP A 253 -12.69 0.31 6.98
C TRP A 253 -13.70 -0.83 6.91
N VAL A 254 -14.67 -0.85 7.82
CA VAL A 254 -15.78 -1.81 7.82
C VAL A 254 -16.56 -1.70 6.50
N ALA A 255 -16.94 -0.49 6.09
CA ALA A 255 -17.65 -0.25 4.84
C ALA A 255 -16.87 -0.77 3.63
N ARG A 256 -15.56 -0.50 3.55
CA ARG A 256 -14.71 -1.01 2.46
C ARG A 256 -14.68 -2.53 2.43
N ARG A 257 -14.51 -3.17 3.60
CA ARG A 257 -14.53 -4.63 3.71
C ARG A 257 -15.85 -5.20 3.21
N LEU A 258 -16.97 -4.68 3.68
CA LEU A 258 -18.29 -5.21 3.31
C LEU A 258 -18.58 -5.00 1.82
N LEU A 259 -18.26 -3.83 1.26
CA LEU A 259 -18.40 -3.58 -0.18
C LEU A 259 -17.52 -4.53 -1.02
N SER A 260 -16.28 -4.78 -0.61
CA SER A 260 -15.41 -5.77 -1.28
C SER A 260 -15.90 -7.22 -1.17
N GLN A 261 -16.77 -7.51 -0.20
CA GLN A 261 -17.47 -8.79 -0.06
C GLN A 261 -18.82 -8.81 -0.80
N ARG A 262 -19.07 -7.82 -1.68
CA ARG A 262 -20.29 -7.64 -2.48
C ARG A 262 -21.57 -7.37 -1.67
N TRP A 263 -21.45 -6.87 -0.44
CA TRP A 263 -22.61 -6.30 0.25
C TRP A 263 -23.06 -5.03 -0.48
N THR A 264 -24.38 -4.82 -0.57
CA THR A 264 -24.92 -3.63 -1.22
C THR A 264 -24.68 -2.39 -0.35
N PRO A 265 -24.53 -1.19 -0.96
CA PRO A 265 -24.40 0.06 -0.20
C PRO A 265 -25.50 0.27 0.85
N ALA A 266 -26.74 -0.17 0.57
CA ALA A 266 -27.86 -0.11 1.51
C ALA A 266 -27.67 -1.04 2.71
N GLN A 267 -27.20 -2.27 2.51
CA GLN A 267 -26.90 -3.17 3.63
C GLN A 267 -25.74 -2.67 4.47
N VAL A 268 -24.69 -2.11 3.85
CA VAL A 268 -23.56 -1.50 4.58
C VAL A 268 -24.04 -0.31 5.40
N HIS A 269 -24.92 0.51 4.85
CA HIS A 269 -25.56 1.62 5.55
C HIS A 269 -26.27 1.13 6.83
N GLU A 270 -27.10 0.09 6.71
CA GLU A 270 -27.82 -0.50 7.85
C GLU A 270 -26.88 -1.12 8.89
N ILE A 271 -25.83 -1.83 8.47
CA ILE A 271 -24.85 -2.41 9.40
C ILE A 271 -24.17 -1.31 10.21
N LEU A 272 -23.69 -0.24 9.56
CA LEU A 272 -23.05 0.87 10.26
C LEU A 272 -24.03 1.58 11.20
N ARG A 273 -25.28 1.80 10.76
CA ARG A 273 -26.32 2.41 11.58
C ARG A 273 -26.59 1.62 12.86
N LEU A 274 -26.66 0.29 12.76
CA LEU A 274 -27.08 -0.58 13.87
C LEU A 274 -25.93 -1.00 14.79
N ALA A 275 -24.70 -1.07 14.28
CA ALA A 275 -23.59 -1.69 14.99
C ALA A 275 -22.41 -0.76 15.28
N SER A 276 -22.35 0.40 14.63
CA SER A 276 -21.24 1.31 14.85
C SER A 276 -21.26 1.87 16.29
N PRO A 277 -20.15 1.81 17.04
CA PRO A 277 -20.14 2.17 18.45
C PRO A 277 -20.58 3.61 18.71
N GLN A 278 -21.54 3.80 19.63
CA GLN A 278 -22.07 5.11 20.01
C GLN A 278 -22.79 5.85 18.87
N PHE A 279 -23.16 5.16 17.78
CA PHE A 279 -23.88 5.76 16.67
C PHE A 279 -25.35 6.05 17.04
N PRO A 280 -25.91 7.22 16.70
CA PRO A 280 -25.27 8.38 16.06
C PRO A 280 -24.39 9.21 17.00
N ARG A 281 -23.11 9.37 16.66
CA ARG A 281 -22.11 10.08 17.49
C ARG A 281 -22.11 11.58 17.22
N ARG A 282 -22.82 12.40 18.00
CA ARG A 282 -22.79 13.88 17.90
C ARG A 282 -22.92 14.45 16.46
N HIS A 283 -23.40 13.66 15.50
CA HIS A 283 -23.51 14.03 14.10
C HIS A 283 -24.83 14.76 13.92
N GLY A 284 -24.79 16.01 13.44
CA GLY A 284 -26.00 16.79 13.17
C GLY A 284 -26.91 16.16 12.11
N ASN A 285 -26.36 15.31 11.24
CA ASN A 285 -27.11 14.50 10.28
C ASN A 285 -26.47 13.10 10.14
N PRO A 286 -26.97 12.09 10.89
CA PRO A 286 -26.45 10.73 10.87
C PRO A 286 -26.53 10.04 9.49
N ASP A 287 -27.59 10.31 8.74
CA ASP A 287 -27.82 9.69 7.43
C ASP A 287 -26.86 10.25 6.38
N ASP A 288 -26.58 11.55 6.45
CA ASP A 288 -25.56 12.17 5.60
C ASP A 288 -24.17 11.58 5.86
N TYR A 289 -23.82 11.39 7.13
CA TYR A 289 -22.58 10.73 7.52
C TYR A 289 -22.47 9.31 6.93
N LEU A 290 -23.52 8.49 7.04
CA LEU A 290 -23.53 7.13 6.52
C LEU A 290 -23.41 7.11 4.99
N ARG A 291 -24.17 7.96 4.29
CA ARG A 291 -24.06 8.10 2.82
C ARG A 291 -22.65 8.47 2.41
N ARG A 292 -22.04 9.46 3.06
CA ARG A 292 -20.66 9.90 2.76
C ARG A 292 -19.63 8.81 3.06
N THR A 293 -19.81 8.06 4.14
CA THR A 293 -18.89 6.98 4.53
C THR A 293 -18.94 5.83 3.53
N VAL A 294 -20.14 5.41 3.11
CA VAL A 294 -20.33 4.37 2.09
C VAL A 294 -19.87 4.85 0.72
N ALA A 295 -20.16 6.11 0.34
CA ALA A 295 -19.66 6.69 -0.91
C ALA A 295 -18.12 6.77 -0.94
N HIS A 296 -17.49 7.19 0.15
CA HIS A 296 -16.02 7.26 0.28
C HIS A 296 -15.38 5.87 0.37
N ALA A 297 -16.13 4.85 0.81
CA ALA A 297 -15.71 3.45 0.76
C ALA A 297 -15.81 2.87 -0.66
N ALA A 298 -16.87 3.20 -1.40
CA ALA A 298 -17.11 2.74 -2.77
C ALA A 298 -16.24 3.46 -3.81
N PHE A 299 -15.94 4.73 -3.59
CA PHE A 299 -15.18 5.60 -4.49
C PHE A 299 -14.16 6.39 -3.67
N PRO A 300 -12.96 5.84 -3.42
CA PRO A 300 -11.90 6.56 -2.72
C PRO A 300 -11.37 7.68 -3.63
N TYR A 301 -11.94 8.88 -3.52
CA TYR A 301 -11.32 10.08 -4.07
C TYR A 301 -9.90 10.23 -3.48
N PRO A 302 -8.91 10.68 -4.26
CA PRO A 302 -7.62 11.06 -3.69
C PRO A 302 -7.86 12.16 -2.66
N ARG A 303 -7.45 11.92 -1.40
CA ARG A 303 -7.45 12.98 -0.39
C ARG A 303 -6.51 14.08 -0.87
N PRO A 304 -6.91 15.37 -0.80
CA PRO A 304 -5.96 16.46 -0.91
C PRO A 304 -4.86 16.27 0.15
N PRO A 305 -3.60 16.61 -0.17
CA PRO A 305 -2.53 16.59 0.82
C PRO A 305 -2.95 17.45 2.02
N VAL A 306 -2.91 16.86 3.21
CA VAL A 306 -3.06 17.59 4.47
C VAL A 306 -1.84 18.49 4.61
N CYS A 307 -2.10 19.79 4.74
CA CYS A 307 -1.19 20.92 4.91
C CYS A 307 -0.68 21.61 3.62
N ALA A 308 -1.44 22.60 3.14
CA ALA A 308 -0.87 23.88 2.73
C ALA A 308 -1.50 24.97 3.61
N ALA A 309 -0.73 25.41 4.61
CA ALA A 309 -1.08 26.58 5.39
C ALA A 309 -1.00 27.83 4.49
N HIS A 310 -2.06 28.63 4.53
CA HIS A 310 -2.06 30.08 4.32
C HIS A 310 -1.63 30.58 2.93
N ALA A 311 -2.59 30.62 2.00
CA ALA A 311 -2.59 31.65 0.98
C ALA A 311 -3.35 32.87 1.56
N PRO A 312 -2.76 34.07 1.66
CA PRO A 312 -3.51 35.27 2.03
C PRO A 312 -4.53 35.56 0.94
N ALA A 313 -5.73 35.98 1.34
CA ALA A 313 -6.76 36.47 0.45
C ALA A 313 -6.19 37.62 -0.42
N SER A 314 -6.02 37.38 -1.73
CA SER A 314 -5.90 38.48 -2.69
C SER A 314 -7.30 39.03 -2.91
N SER A 315 -7.57 40.14 -2.23
CA SER A 315 -8.76 40.96 -2.41
C SER A 315 -8.88 41.44 -3.85
N ARG A 316 -10.15 41.58 -4.25
CA ARG A 316 -10.63 42.07 -5.54
C ARG A 316 -10.00 43.41 -5.91
N ARG A 317 -9.69 43.55 -7.20
CA ARG A 317 -9.54 44.85 -7.86
C ARG A 317 -10.88 45.57 -7.85
N GLU A 318 -10.90 46.75 -7.25
CA GLU A 318 -11.82 47.83 -7.61
C GLU A 318 -10.96 49.10 -7.79
N ASP A 319 -11.10 49.70 -8.97
CA ASP A 319 -10.57 51.00 -9.32
C ASP A 319 -11.38 52.10 -8.62
N ALA A 320 -10.72 53.08 -7.99
CA ALA A 320 -11.13 54.50 -7.98
C ALA A 320 -10.18 55.37 -7.11
N THR A 321 -9.32 56.13 -7.79
CA THR A 321 -9.05 57.56 -7.60
C THR A 321 -8.81 58.21 -6.20
N THR A 322 -7.66 58.89 -6.15
CA THR A 322 -7.33 60.22 -5.56
C THR A 322 -6.80 60.38 -4.13
N ARG A 323 -5.63 61.07 -4.10
CA ARG A 323 -5.10 62.08 -3.14
C ARG A 323 -4.32 61.64 -1.88
N SER A 324 -3.01 61.86 -2.01
CA SER A 324 -2.16 62.79 -1.22
C SER A 324 -1.92 62.60 0.29
N ASN A 325 -0.60 62.66 0.56
CA ASN A 325 0.12 63.29 1.68
C ASN A 325 0.56 62.43 2.89
N SER A 326 1.88 62.20 2.88
CA SER A 326 2.85 62.70 3.86
C SER A 326 3.11 61.96 5.17
N THR A 327 4.43 61.85 5.40
CA THR A 327 5.19 61.91 6.67
C THR A 327 5.23 60.70 7.60
N GLY A 328 6.45 60.12 7.69
CA GLY A 328 7.23 60.13 8.93
C GLY A 328 7.39 58.79 9.66
N GLY A 329 8.63 58.43 10.00
CA GLY A 329 8.93 57.56 11.14
C GLY A 329 10.02 56.50 10.93
N ARG A 330 11.17 56.69 11.58
CA ARG A 330 12.36 55.82 11.64
C ARG A 330 12.21 54.69 12.70
N TYR A 331 12.73 53.49 12.38
CA TYR A 331 13.50 52.47 13.18
C TYR A 331 13.18 52.14 14.68
N PRO A 332 13.78 51.10 15.32
CA PRO A 332 14.16 49.72 14.93
C PRO A 332 13.78 48.61 15.97
N SER A 333 14.04 47.34 15.60
CA SER A 333 14.45 46.17 16.43
C SER A 333 13.69 45.75 17.70
N ALA A 334 13.28 44.47 17.74
CA ALA A 334 13.51 43.59 18.90
C ALA A 334 13.31 42.10 18.55
N GLU A 335 14.28 41.28 18.98
CA GLU A 335 14.25 39.82 19.02
C GLU A 335 13.14 39.29 19.93
N CYS A 336 12.59 38.11 19.63
CA CYS A 336 12.32 37.13 20.68
C CYS A 336 12.19 35.70 20.14
N SER A 337 13.12 34.87 20.59
CA SER A 337 13.14 33.41 20.55
C SER A 337 11.88 32.75 21.12
N ARG A 338 11.52 31.57 20.59
CA ARG A 338 11.28 30.30 21.33
C ARG A 338 10.70 29.24 20.38
N PHE A 339 11.43 28.14 20.19
CA PHE A 339 11.16 26.80 20.76
C PHE A 339 9.78 26.25 20.39
N TRP A 340 9.71 25.06 19.79
CA TRP A 340 9.00 23.90 20.34
C TRP A 340 9.43 22.61 19.63
N LEU A 341 9.44 21.56 20.45
CA LEU A 341 9.79 20.15 20.24
C LEU A 341 8.94 19.43 19.18
#